data_AF-A0A317ZAA9-F1
#
_entry.id   AF-A0A317ZAA9-F1
#
_cell.length_a   1.000
_cell.length_b   1.000
_cell.length_c   1.000
_cell.angle_alpha   90.00
_cell.angle_beta   90.00
_cell.angle_gamma   90.00
#
_symmetry.space_group_name_H-M   'P 1'
#
loop_
_entity.id
_entity.type
_entity.pdbx_description
1 polymer ?
#
loop_
_entity_poly.entity_id
_entity_poly.type
_entity_poly.pdbx_seq_one_letter_code
_entity_poly.pdbx_strand_id
1 'polypeptide(L)'
;MLTKEFAQRSELSEKQVRKIVQHLEERGYHLNKTEYRGREATDFKEEDIELFQEIAERVAQTNSYDLAFEALEKEKDFLQVI
;
A
#
# COMPACT_ATOMS: atom_id res chain seq x y z
N MET A 1 0.55 -12.80 -2.23
CA MET A 1 0.07 -12.51 -3.62
C MET A 1 1.04 -11.58 -4.31
N LEU A 2 1.14 -11.60 -5.65
CA LEU A 2 2.00 -10.68 -6.42
C LEU A 2 1.29 -9.36 -6.76
N THR A 3 2.06 -8.30 -7.05
CA THR A 3 1.54 -6.94 -7.36
C THR A 3 0.41 -6.93 -8.39
N LYS A 4 0.51 -7.73 -9.46
CA LYS A 4 -0.50 -7.76 -10.52
C LYS A 4 -1.84 -8.33 -10.03
N GLU A 5 -1.81 -9.43 -9.29
CA GLU A 5 -3.00 -10.04 -8.71
C GLU A 5 -3.61 -9.11 -7.67
N PHE A 6 -2.76 -8.54 -6.81
CA PHE A 6 -3.18 -7.61 -5.78
C PHE A 6 -3.90 -6.39 -6.37
N ALA A 7 -3.30 -5.74 -7.37
CA ALA A 7 -3.88 -4.60 -8.08
C ALA A 7 -5.27 -4.92 -8.65
N GLN A 8 -5.44 -6.12 -9.24
CA GLN A 8 -6.73 -6.55 -9.76
C GLN A 8 -7.78 -6.73 -8.66
N ARG A 9 -7.41 -7.37 -7.54
CA ARG A 9 -8.33 -7.61 -6.42
C ARG A 9 -8.70 -6.34 -5.65
N SER A 10 -7.76 -5.40 -5.53
CA SER A 10 -7.98 -4.14 -4.83
C SER A 10 -8.63 -3.07 -5.71
N GLU A 11 -8.91 -3.36 -6.98
CA GLU A 11 -9.40 -2.39 -7.98
C GLU A 11 -8.47 -1.17 -8.15
N LEU A 12 -7.16 -1.36 -7.94
CA LEU A 12 -6.14 -0.32 -8.11
C LEU A 12 -5.28 -0.61 -9.35
N SER A 13 -4.67 0.43 -9.90
CA SER A 13 -3.60 0.22 -10.89
C SER A 13 -2.33 -0.29 -10.23
N GLU A 14 -1.53 -1.11 -10.94
CA GLU A 14 -0.19 -1.51 -10.46
C GLU A 14 0.69 -0.31 -10.10
N LYS A 15 0.49 0.83 -10.78
CA LYS A 15 1.19 2.09 -10.48
C LYS A 15 0.81 2.66 -9.12
N GLN A 16 -0.49 2.69 -8.79
CA GLN A 16 -0.96 3.10 -7.47
C GLN A 16 -0.39 2.18 -6.39
N VAL A 17 -0.50 0.86 -6.58
CA VAL A 17 0.05 -0.12 -5.63
C VAL A 17 1.54 0.12 -5.39
N ARG A 18 2.36 0.24 -6.44
CA ARG A 18 3.81 0.51 -6.30
C ARG A 18 4.10 1.82 -5.58
N LYS A 19 3.29 2.86 -5.82
CA LYS A 19 3.45 4.14 -5.13
C LYS A 19 3.09 4.04 -3.66
N ILE A 20 2.00 3.38 -3.31
CA ILE A 20 1.62 3.14 -1.92
C ILE A 20 2.71 2.35 -1.19
N VAL A 21 3.22 1.26 -1.78
CA VAL A 21 4.35 0.50 -1.22
C VAL A 21 5.55 1.39 -0.96
N GLN A 22 5.94 2.21 -1.94
CA GLN A 22 7.06 3.15 -1.80
C GLN A 22 6.85 4.08 -0.59
N HIS A 23 5.67 4.70 -0.47
CA HIS A 23 5.37 5.63 0.62
C HIS A 23 5.32 4.95 1.99
N LEU A 24 4.83 3.70 2.07
CA LEU A 24 4.87 2.88 3.29
C LEU A 24 6.31 2.62 3.73
N GLU A 25 7.17 2.16 2.82
CA GLU A 25 8.58 1.84 3.14
C GLU A 25 9.38 3.09 3.53
N GLU A 26 9.18 4.22 2.86
CA GLU A 26 9.81 5.51 3.20
C GLU A 26 9.44 6.00 4.61
N ARG A 27 8.28 5.57 5.14
CA ARG A 27 7.78 5.89 6.48
C ARG A 27 8.11 4.83 7.53
N GLY A 28 8.85 3.78 7.14
CA GLY A 28 9.27 2.71 8.03
C GLY A 28 8.29 1.54 8.16
N TYR A 29 7.22 1.52 7.35
CA TYR A 29 6.31 0.39 7.26
C TYR A 29 6.85 -0.62 6.26
N HIS A 30 7.35 -1.74 6.76
CA HIS A 30 7.96 -2.78 5.95
C HIS A 30 6.95 -3.86 5.62
N LEU A 31 6.60 -3.97 4.33
CA LEU A 31 5.81 -5.09 3.85
C LEU A 31 6.67 -6.34 3.73
N ASN A 32 6.07 -7.50 3.99
CA ASN A 32 6.74 -8.78 3.83
C ASN A 32 7.22 -8.99 2.39
N LYS A 33 8.36 -9.65 2.26
CA LYS A 33 9.00 -9.96 0.97
C LYS A 33 9.00 -11.46 0.73
N THR A 34 8.91 -11.84 -0.54
CA THR A 34 9.04 -13.20 -1.03
C THR A 34 9.90 -13.24 -2.28
N GLU A 35 10.46 -14.40 -2.61
CA GLU A 35 11.19 -14.58 -3.86
C GLU A 35 10.25 -15.04 -4.96
N TYR A 36 10.25 -14.33 -6.08
CA TYR A 36 9.51 -14.73 -7.28
C TYR A 36 10.43 -14.70 -8.51
N ARG A 37 10.66 -15.87 -9.10
CA ARG A 37 11.54 -16.03 -10.28
C ARG A 37 12.95 -15.43 -10.07
N GLY A 38 13.52 -15.63 -8.87
CA GLY A 38 14.86 -15.12 -8.51
C GLY A 38 14.93 -13.60 -8.33
N ARG A 39 13.78 -12.94 -8.10
CA ARG A 39 13.70 -11.52 -7.74
C ARG A 39 12.88 -11.36 -6.48
N GLU A 40 13.27 -10.41 -5.64
CA GLU A 40 12.47 -10.02 -4.49
C GLU A 40 11.16 -9.36 -4.96
N ALA A 41 10.05 -9.77 -4.36
CA ALA A 41 8.73 -9.23 -4.59
C ALA A 41 8.02 -9.02 -3.25
N THR A 42 7.15 -8.01 -3.16
CA THR A 42 6.28 -7.85 -2.00
C THR A 42 5.27 -9.00 -1.97
N ASP A 43 5.12 -9.63 -0.80
CA ASP A 43 4.12 -10.67 -0.58
C ASP A 43 2.86 -10.06 0.03
N PHE A 44 1.94 -9.64 -0.83
CA PHE A 44 0.69 -9.03 -0.40
C PHE A 44 -0.31 -10.07 0.13
N LYS A 45 -1.03 -9.74 1.18
CA LYS A 45 -2.12 -10.54 1.73
C LYS A 45 -3.48 -9.93 1.39
N GLU A 46 -4.55 -10.67 1.64
CA GLU A 46 -5.91 -10.16 1.43
C GLU A 46 -6.26 -9.04 2.42
N GLU A 47 -5.73 -9.10 3.65
CA GLU A 47 -5.87 -8.04 4.66
C GLU A 47 -5.27 -6.69 4.21
N ASP A 48 -4.24 -6.70 3.35
CA ASP A 48 -3.63 -5.48 2.83
C ASP A 48 -4.55 -4.75 1.83
N ILE A 49 -5.58 -5.42 1.27
CA ILE A 49 -6.44 -4.83 0.24
C ILE A 49 -7.18 -3.61 0.78
N GLU A 50 -7.81 -3.75 1.95
CA GLU A 50 -8.61 -2.69 2.57
C GLU A 50 -7.74 -1.45 2.88
N LEU A 51 -6.55 -1.68 3.46
CA LEU A 51 -5.56 -0.65 3.70
C LEU A 51 -5.19 0.11 2.42
N PHE A 52 -4.88 -0.61 1.34
CA PHE A 52 -4.47 0.03 0.08
C PHE A 52 -5.63 0.80 -0.58
N GLN A 53 -6.86 0.31 -0.45
CA GLN A 53 -8.05 1.00 -0.93
C GLN A 53 -8.29 2.30 -0.15
N GLU A 54 -8.19 2.28 1.18
CA GLU A 54 -8.35 3.47 2.00
C GLU A 54 -7.26 4.52 1.73
N ILE A 55 -6.00 4.09 1.56
CA ILE A 55 -4.92 5.00 1.14
C ILE A 55 -5.26 5.61 -0.22
N ALA A 56 -5.69 4.80 -1.19
CA ALA A 56 -6.02 5.30 -2.52
C ALA A 56 -7.20 6.29 -2.51
N GLU A 57 -8.22 6.04 -1.69
CA GLU A 57 -9.33 6.97 -1.50
C GLU A 57 -8.83 8.29 -0.90
N ARG A 58 -7.99 8.24 0.15
CA ARG A 58 -7.44 9.44 0.77
C ARG A 58 -6.54 10.23 -0.19
N VAL A 59 -5.79 9.53 -1.03
CA VAL A 59 -5.01 10.16 -2.13
C VAL A 59 -5.93 10.86 -3.12
N ALA A 60 -7.08 10.28 -3.45
CA ALA A 60 -8.04 10.93 -4.34
C ALA A 60 -8.67 12.19 -3.71
N GLN A 61 -8.91 12.18 -2.39
CA GLN A 61 -9.45 13.33 -1.66
C GLN A 61 -8.42 14.47 -1.52
N THR A 62 -7.16 14.14 -1.24
CA THR A 62 -6.09 15.12 -1.00
C THR A 62 -5.31 15.51 -2.27
N ASN A 63 -5.46 14.73 -3.35
CA ASN A 63 -4.66 14.82 -4.58
C ASN A 63 -3.15 14.65 -4.37
N SER A 64 -2.71 14.10 -3.23
CA SER A 64 -1.29 13.93 -2.90
C SER A 64 -1.07 12.71 -2.00
N TYR A 65 -0.08 11.88 -2.34
CA TYR A 65 0.32 10.76 -1.47
C TYR A 65 0.85 11.27 -0.13
N ASP A 66 1.71 12.29 -0.13
CA ASP A 66 2.27 12.78 1.14
C ASP A 66 1.19 13.33 2.08
N LEU A 67 0.26 14.14 1.56
CA LEU A 67 -0.84 14.67 2.38
C LEU A 67 -1.80 13.58 2.85
N ALA A 68 -2.07 12.57 2.01
CA ALA A 68 -2.91 11.44 2.39
C ALA A 68 -2.28 10.66 3.55
N PHE A 69 -1.00 10.30 3.45
CA PHE A 69 -0.31 9.59 4.50
C PHE A 69 -0.17 10.43 5.78
N GLU A 70 0.15 11.73 5.68
CA GLU A 70 0.18 12.62 6.86
C GLU A 70 -1.17 12.72 7.58
N ALA A 71 -2.28 12.67 6.84
CA ALA A 71 -3.62 12.67 7.41
C ALA A 71 -3.91 11.33 8.12
N LEU A 72 -3.58 10.22 7.46
CA LEU A 72 -3.78 8.87 7.98
C LEU A 72 -2.91 8.58 9.21
N GLU A 73 -1.66 9.04 9.25
CA GLU A 73 -0.78 8.90 10.43
C GLU A 73 -1.32 9.62 11.69
N LYS A 74 -2.08 10.71 11.50
CA LYS A 74 -2.73 11.42 12.61
C LYS A 74 -3.94 10.66 13.14
N GLU A 75 -4.54 9.81 12.32
CA GLU A 75 -5.57 8.85 12.70
C GLU A 75 -4.84 7.66 13.35
N LYS A 76 -4.63 7.74 14.68
CA LYS A 76 -3.74 6.86 15.48
C LYS A 76 -3.87 5.34 15.24
N ASP A 77 -4.97 4.88 14.65
CA ASP A 77 -5.26 3.47 14.38
C ASP A 77 -4.81 2.98 12.99
N PHE A 78 -4.57 3.87 12.02
CA PHE A 78 -4.49 3.45 10.61
C PHE A 78 -3.27 2.59 10.27
N LEU A 79 -2.10 2.89 10.85
CA LEU A 79 -0.84 2.24 10.51
C LEU A 79 -0.27 1.35 11.61
N GLN A 80 -0.97 1.20 12.74
CA GLN A 80 -0.56 0.27 13.81
C GLN A 80 -0.88 -1.20 13.47
N VAL A 81 -1.56 -1.45 12.34
CA VAL A 81 -2.04 -2.77 11.92
C VAL A 81 -0.99 -3.54 11.09
N ILE A 82 0.11 -2.92 10.65
CA ILE A 82 1.15 -3.51 9.77
C ILE A 82 2.37 -3.98 10.57
#